data_AF-A0A8T3S543-F1
#
_entry.id   AF-A0A8T3S543-F1
#
_cell.length_a   1.000
_cell.length_b   1.000
_cell.length_c   1.000
_cell.angle_alpha   90.00
_cell.angle_beta   90.00
_cell.angle_gamma   90.00
#
_symmetry.space_group_name_H-M   'P 1'
#
loop_
_entity.id
_entity.type
_entity.pdbx_description
1 polymer ?
#
loop_
_entity_poly.entity_id
_entity_poly.type
_entity_poly.pdbx_seq_one_letter_code
_entity_poly.pdbx_strand_id
1 'polypeptide(L)' 'MRAWLAPLTDEDLDAPPPRDEDPLPLWYYVMHLVSHGIQQLSEAAVLLTRANHSPGDIGFLEFARDRLGHGQASGSQNQW' A
#
# COMPACT_ATOMS: atom_id res chain seq x y z
N MET A 1 7.73 6.52 5.09
CA MET A 1 7.43 5.16 5.61
C MET A 1 8.59 4.17 5.50
N ARG A 2 9.29 4.00 4.37
CA ARG A 2 10.35 2.97 4.26
C ARG A 2 11.42 3.02 5.35
N ALA A 3 11.97 4.20 5.66
CA ALA A 3 12.97 4.36 6.71
C ALA A 3 12.43 4.04 8.12
N TRP A 4 11.11 4.17 8.33
CA TRP A 4 10.45 3.83 9.60
C TRP A 4 10.14 2.33 9.69
N LEU A 5 9.75 1.69 8.58
CA LEU A 5 9.50 0.25 8.51
C LEU A 5 10.78 -0.59 8.55
N ALA A 6 11.86 -0.10 7.93
CA ALA A 6 13.10 -0.86 7.75
C ALA A 6 13.74 -1.41 9.03
N PRO A 7 13.76 -0.68 10.17
CA PRO A 7 14.35 -1.21 11.40
C PRO A 7 13.37 -2.05 12.25
N LEU A 8 12.08 -2.14 11.91
CA LEU A 8 11.11 -2.86 12.74
C LEU A 8 11.37 -4.37 12.70
N THR A 9 11.43 -4.97 13.88
CA THR A 9 11.52 -6.41 14.10
C THR A 9 10.13 -7.01 14.35
N ASP A 10 10.02 -8.34 14.31
CA ASP A 10 8.78 -9.03 14.68
C ASP A 10 8.40 -8.75 16.15
N GLU A 11 9.37 -8.63 17.04
CA GLU A 11 9.14 -8.25 18.45
C GLU A 11 8.53 -6.85 18.56
N ASP A 12 9.02 -5.89 17.77
CA ASP A 12 8.45 -4.54 17.73
C ASP A 12 7.01 -4.54 17.19
N LEU A 13 6.71 -5.42 16.24
CA LEU A 13 5.40 -5.55 15.61
C LEU A 13 4.37 -6.23 16.53
N ASP A 14 4.80 -7.19 17.34
CA ASP A 14 3.97 -7.89 18.33
C ASP A 14 3.74 -7.07 19.61
N ALA A 15 4.60 -6.10 19.90
CA ALA A 15 4.44 -5.17 21.01
C ALA A 15 3.36 -4.10 20.74
N PRO A 16 2.67 -3.59 21.78
CA PRO A 16 1.76 -2.47 21.63
C PRO A 16 2.50 -1.15 21.30
N PRO A 17 1.84 -0.17 20.66
CA PRO A 17 2.49 1.09 20.31
C PRO A 17 2.93 1.88 21.56
N PRO A 18 4.11 2.52 21.56
CA PRO A 18 4.69 3.16 22.75
C PRO A 18 3.94 4.39 23.29
N ARG A 19 2.81 4.78 22.69
CA ARG A 19 1.98 5.94 23.08
C ARG A 19 0.48 5.69 22.96
N ASP A 20 0.08 4.43 22.84
CA ASP A 20 -1.33 4.06 22.81
C ASP A 20 -1.69 3.33 24.10
N GLU A 21 -2.91 3.56 24.59
CA GLU A 21 -3.46 2.83 25.75
C GLU A 21 -4.07 1.49 25.33
N ASP A 22 -4.31 1.32 24.03
CA ASP A 22 -4.88 0.11 23.47
C ASP A 22 -3.81 -1.02 23.43
N PRO A 23 -4.09 -2.19 24.03
CA PRO A 23 -3.14 -3.29 24.17
C PRO A 23 -2.89 -4.06 22.87
N LEU A 24 -3.48 -3.67 21.75
CA LEU A 24 -3.33 -4.39 20.49
C LEU A 24 -1.89 -4.30 19.92
N PRO A 25 -1.39 -5.37 19.27
CA PRO A 25 -0.08 -5.36 18.63
C PRO A 25 0.06 -4.26 17.57
N LEU A 26 1.26 -3.66 17.45
CA LEU A 26 1.56 -2.60 16.49
C LEU A 26 1.20 -2.98 15.05
N TRP A 27 1.38 -4.25 14.67
CA TRP A 27 1.06 -4.70 13.31
C TRP A 27 -0.44 -4.59 12.97
N TYR A 28 -1.34 -4.67 13.96
CA TYR A 28 -2.78 -4.41 13.74
C TYR A 28 -3.03 -2.98 13.28
N TYR A 29 -2.31 -2.00 13.85
CA TYR A 29 -2.41 -0.60 13.44
C TYR A 29 -1.84 -0.38 12.04
N VAL A 30 -0.73 -1.05 11.70
CA VAL A 30 -0.17 -1.01 10.35
C VAL A 30 -1.18 -1.57 9.35
N MET A 31 -1.81 -2.70 9.66
CA MET A 31 -2.84 -3.30 8.82
C MET A 31 -4.10 -2.43 8.72
N HIS A 32 -4.50 -1.79 9.81
CA HIS A 32 -5.59 -0.82 9.83
C HIS A 32 -5.30 0.35 8.88
N LEU A 33 -4.09 0.92 8.92
CA LEU A 33 -3.67 1.99 8.01
C LEU A 33 -3.70 1.56 6.54
N VAL A 34 -3.17 0.38 6.23
CA VAL A 34 -3.20 -0.17 4.86
C VAL A 34 -4.64 -0.36 4.38
N SER A 35 -5.50 -0.92 5.24
CA SER A 35 -6.91 -1.19 4.91
C SER A 35 -7.69 0.10 4.69
N HIS A 36 -7.49 1.11 5.54
CA HIS A 36 -8.10 2.43 5.35
C HIS A 36 -7.63 3.11 4.07
N GLY A 37 -6.34 2.99 3.73
CA GLY A 37 -5.81 3.51 2.47
C GLY A 37 -6.50 2.90 1.24
N ILE A 38 -6.71 1.58 1.25
CA ILE A 38 -7.43 0.87 0.17
C ILE A 38 -8.88 1.35 0.07
N GLN A 39 -9.56 1.52 1.21
CA GLN A 39 -10.93 2.05 1.25
C GLN A 39 -11.00 3.45 0.62
N GLN A 40 -10.15 4.38 1.09
CA GLN A 40 -10.12 5.76 0.58
C GLN A 40 -9.82 5.82 -0.91
N LEU A 41 -8.93 4.94 -1.40
CA LEU A 41 -8.59 4.85 -2.81
C LEU A 41 -9.79 4.38 -3.66
N SER A 42 -10.56 3.43 -3.13
CA SER A 42 -11.78 2.93 -3.76
C SER A 42 -12.85 4.02 -3.81
N GLU A 43 -12.99 4.80 -2.75
CA GLU A 43 -13.88 5.97 -2.71
C GLU A 43 -13.45 7.04 -3.73
N ALA A 44 -12.15 7.32 -3.85
CA ALA A 44 -11.62 8.23 -4.86
C ALA A 44 -11.93 7.75 -6.29
N ALA A 45 -11.82 6.45 -6.56
CA ALA A 45 -12.18 5.88 -7.86
C ALA A 45 -13.67 6.08 -8.20
N VAL A 46 -14.54 5.91 -7.22
CA VAL A 46 -15.98 6.19 -7.37
C VAL A 46 -16.22 7.67 -7.67
N LEU A 47 -15.55 8.58 -6.95
CA LEU A 47 -15.69 10.03 -7.16
C LEU A 47 -15.19 10.46 -8.55
N LEU A 48 -14.05 9.97 -9.00
CA LEU A 48 -13.52 10.24 -10.35
C LEU A 48 -14.47 9.74 -11.42
N THR A 49 -15.00 8.51 -11.26
CA THR A 49 -16.00 7.95 -12.18
C THR A 49 -17.25 8.83 -12.26
N ARG A 50 -17.77 9.29 -11.12
CA ARG A 50 -18.92 10.22 -11.06
C ARG A 50 -18.62 11.58 -11.71
N ALA A 51 -17.38 12.02 -11.66
CA ALA A 51 -16.90 13.22 -12.34
C ALA A 51 -16.58 12.99 -13.83
N ASN A 52 -16.94 11.84 -14.41
CA ASN A 52 -16.65 11.46 -15.79
C ASN A 52 -15.14 11.40 -16.12
N HIS A 53 -14.32 11.10 -15.11
CA HIS A 53 -12.89 10.83 -15.24
C HIS A 53 -12.61 9.35 -15.03
N SER A 54 -11.60 8.81 -15.71
CA SER A 54 -11.10 7.47 -15.41
C SER A 54 -10.13 7.55 -14.22
N PRO A 55 -10.29 6.73 -13.17
CA PRO A 55 -9.31 6.66 -12.09
C PRO A 55 -7.99 5.99 -12.49
N GLY A 56 -7.94 5.28 -13.62
CA GLY A 56 -6.79 4.45 -14.00
C GLY A 56 -6.69 3.17 -13.17
N ASP A 57 -5.60 2.42 -13.36
CA ASP A 57 -5.31 1.23 -12.55
C ASP A 57 -4.55 1.65 -11.29
N ILE A 58 -5.22 1.59 -10.14
CA ILE A 58 -4.72 2.09 -8.85
C ILE A 58 -4.58 0.97 -7.81
N GLY A 59 -4.75 -0.28 -8.24
CA GLY A 59 -4.71 -1.44 -7.36
C GLY A 59 -3.31 -1.81 -6.86
N PHE A 60 -3.26 -2.63 -5.82
CA PHE A 60 -2.00 -3.14 -5.27
C PHE A 60 -1.17 -3.92 -6.30
N LEU A 61 -1.82 -4.68 -7.19
CA LEU A 61 -1.12 -5.45 -8.21
C LEU A 61 -0.39 -4.58 -9.22
N GLU A 62 -0.95 -3.42 -9.57
CA GLU A 62 -0.28 -2.47 -10.46
C GLU A 62 0.93 -1.84 -9.76
N PHE A 63 0.77 -1.40 -8.51
CA PHE A 63 1.89 -0.94 -7.69
C PHE A 63 3.01 -2.00 -7.59
N ALA A 64 2.65 -3.27 -7.36
CA ALA A 64 3.60 -4.36 -7.26
C ALA A 64 4.31 -4.60 -8.61
N ARG A 65 3.56 -4.55 -9.72
CA ARG A 65 4.09 -4.68 -11.08
C ARG A 65 5.12 -3.58 -11.38
N ASP A 66 4.81 -2.33 -11.09
CA ASP A 66 5.75 -1.21 -11.28
C ASP A 66 7.02 -1.43 -10.46
N ARG A 67 6.86 -1.81 -9.19
CA ARG A 67 7.98 -1.96 -8.27
C ARG A 67 8.86 -3.18 -8.59
N LEU A 68 8.30 -4.24 -9.12
CA LEU A 68 9.03 -5.45 -9.56
C LEU A 68 9.59 -5.29 -10.98
N GLY A 69 8.87 -4.60 -11.87
CA GLY A 69 9.26 -4.34 -13.25
C GLY A 69 10.48 -3.42 -13.37
N HIS A 70 10.70 -2.53 -12.41
CA HIS A 70 11.95 -1.76 -12.30
C HIS A 70 13.19 -2.61 -11.92
N GLY A 71 13.03 -3.92 -11.66
CA GLY A 71 14.13 -4.88 -11.46
C GLY A 71 14.48 -5.74 -12.68
N GLN A 72 13.72 -5.63 -13.78
CA GLN A 72 13.90 -6.44 -15.00
C GLN A 72 13.68 -5.55 -16.25
N ALA A 73 14.52 -4.53 -16.43
CA ALA A 73 14.65 -3.86 -17.72
C ALA A 73 15.80 -4.49 -18.52
N SER A 74 15.55 -5.66 -19.11
CA SER A 74 16.30 -6.14 -20.27
C SER A 74 15.39 -7.00 -21.14
N GLY A 75 14.92 -6.39 -22.24
CA GLY A 75 14.58 -7.09 -23.47
C GLY A 75 13.16 -7.67 -23.52
N SER A 76 12.24 -6.95 -24.16
CA SER A 76 11.88 -7.24 -25.55
C SER A 76 10.78 -6.30 -26.00
N GLN A 77 11.02 -5.62 -27.12
CA GLN A 77 9.98 -5.12 -28.01
C GLN A 77 8.99 -6.25 -28.35
N ASN A 78 7.73 -5.87 -28.56
CA ASN A 78 6.78 -6.32 -29.57
C ASN A 78 5.53 -5.42 -29.39
N GLN A 79 5.24 -4.43 -30.25
CA GLN A 79 4.60 -4.58 -31.56
C GLN A 79 3.69 -5.82 -31.59
N TRP A 80 2.41 -5.66 -31.25
CA TRP A 80 1.29 -5.31 -32.14
C TRP A 80 0.14 -4.73 -31.33
#